data_AF-A0A9D1A2Q6-F1
#
_entry.id   AF-A0A9D1A2Q6-F1
#
_cell.length_a   1.000
_cell.length_b   1.000
_cell.length_c   1.000
_cell.angle_alpha   90.00
_cell.angle_beta   90.00
_cell.angle_gamma   90.00
#
_symmetry.space_group_name_H-M   'P 1'
#
loop_
_entity.id
_entity.type
_entity.pdbx_description
1 polymer ?
#
loop_
_entity_poly.entity_id
_entity_poly.type
_entity_poly.pdbx_seq_one_letter_code
_entity_poly.pdbx_strand_id
1 'polypeptide(L)'
;MDYHAKIAYINQHMLTKRDVLKSLEKYREHCETTQEEGWSENKRNVILDLLERFSYCLNQMHFPDIQSADWLYQYFWKADGIVLLLERCDELECDKNGEITSMTCSDSIVFAEMKCNYLTVEEYAEKYHVTTTAVRQWIRRGKLRSAVKAGRDWLIPELADRPQRGYEPVTYCWEYLPESVIQEFPFLNERFEIFIIQNDKDKTKFDVILKNRYGKACEKRQLNVKEREKLEIALISEPSVQAKELYQEIVYVPEKESRSYLYGGEIMEEKRYENYQEMLNMLKENYLEISTSNFFYDEDGMLVWGFSAKLLRWNDDENMEPEDSSENEMEDASECDEQEAGDLEKIAWMSNGTVIPAETDFMDAQCAYHSAAELCDSISGDMLSAYLAVADEGQGIKEEILKELDLPEDDSYESSILYIQDMDSRCLQDLKTFLEVFDFVLEGIPAKNCRLAICLMNWERESQKVKIFLECGWKIRSIDQASVLMYRKIG
;
A
#
# COMPACT_ATOMS: atom_id res chain seq x y z
N MET A 1 18.94 1.51 7.98
CA MET A 1 18.69 2.96 7.84
C MET A 1 18.47 3.60 9.21
N ASP A 2 19.04 4.78 9.44
CA ASP A 2 18.72 5.64 10.60
C ASP A 2 17.26 6.17 10.51
N TYR A 3 16.66 6.55 11.64
CA TYR A 3 15.27 7.00 11.77
C TYR A 3 14.96 8.18 10.83
N HIS A 4 15.84 9.19 10.76
CA HIS A 4 15.65 10.35 9.88
C HIS A 4 15.69 9.97 8.40
N ALA A 5 16.60 9.06 8.02
CA ALA A 5 16.71 8.56 6.66
C ALA A 5 15.45 7.75 6.26
N LYS A 6 14.91 6.95 7.18
CA LYS A 6 13.64 6.23 6.95
C LYS A 6 12.47 7.19 6.75
N ILE A 7 12.37 8.25 7.54
CA ILE A 7 11.30 9.26 7.37
C ILE A 7 11.42 9.97 6.02
N ALA A 8 12.63 10.37 5.62
CA ALA A 8 12.85 10.98 4.31
C ALA A 8 12.42 10.05 3.17
N TYR A 9 12.84 8.78 3.26
CA TYR A 9 12.45 7.74 2.31
C TYR A 9 10.93 7.55 2.21
N ILE A 10 10.26 7.40 3.36
CA ILE A 10 8.80 7.22 3.41
C ILE A 10 8.04 8.40 2.78
N ASN A 11 8.59 9.60 2.91
CA ASN A 11 7.96 10.82 2.41
C ASN A 11 8.32 11.16 0.94
N GLN A 12 9.38 10.57 0.39
CA GLN A 12 9.82 10.82 -0.98
C GLN A 12 9.38 9.71 -1.96
N HIS A 13 9.00 8.54 -1.46
CA HIS A 13 8.63 7.38 -2.29
C HIS A 13 7.17 6.93 -2.10
N MET A 14 6.68 6.22 -3.11
CA MET A 14 5.32 5.64 -3.11
C MET A 14 5.33 4.31 -2.38
N LEU A 15 4.59 4.20 -1.28
CA LEU A 15 4.55 2.99 -0.45
C LEU A 15 3.19 2.30 -0.51
N THR A 16 2.14 3.05 -0.87
CA THR A 16 0.76 2.56 -0.86
C THR A 16 0.12 2.67 -2.24
N LYS A 17 -0.97 1.93 -2.44
CA LYS A 17 -1.85 2.08 -3.62
C LYS A 17 -2.29 3.53 -3.83
N ARG A 18 -2.64 4.21 -2.74
CA ARG A 18 -3.05 5.61 -2.74
C ARG A 18 -1.93 6.53 -3.26
N ASP A 19 -0.70 6.31 -2.83
CA ASP A 19 0.46 7.07 -3.31
C ASP A 19 0.65 6.91 -4.83
N VAL A 20 0.57 5.67 -5.32
CA VAL A 20 0.73 5.35 -6.74
C VAL A 20 -0.37 6.00 -7.58
N LEU A 21 -1.63 5.84 -7.19
CA LEU A 21 -2.77 6.38 -7.93
C LEU A 21 -2.74 7.92 -7.98
N LYS A 22 -2.45 8.58 -6.85
CA LYS A 22 -2.29 10.04 -6.80
C LYS A 22 -1.12 10.53 -7.65
N SER A 23 0.01 9.81 -7.62
CA SER A 23 1.17 10.14 -8.44
C SER A 23 0.84 10.04 -9.93
N LEU A 24 0.15 8.98 -10.35
CA LEU A 24 -0.28 8.81 -11.74
C LEU A 24 -1.29 9.88 -12.17
N GLU A 25 -2.22 10.26 -11.30
CA GLU A 25 -3.18 11.34 -11.55
C GLU A 25 -2.46 12.67 -11.83
N LYS A 26 -1.55 13.08 -10.95
CA LYS A 26 -0.74 14.31 -11.15
C LYS A 26 0.15 14.23 -12.37
N TYR A 27 0.76 13.07 -12.63
CA TYR A 27 1.59 12.89 -13.82
C TYR A 27 0.75 13.02 -15.10
N ARG A 28 -0.49 12.50 -15.10
CA ARG A 28 -1.45 12.69 -16.20
C ARG A 28 -1.83 14.17 -16.36
N GLU A 29 -2.17 14.87 -15.29
CA GLU A 29 -2.45 16.32 -15.33
C GLU A 29 -1.28 17.14 -15.90
N HIS A 30 -0.05 16.80 -15.48
CA HIS A 30 1.15 17.40 -16.03
C HIS A 30 1.28 17.10 -17.53
N CYS A 31 1.04 15.86 -17.96
CA CYS A 31 1.03 15.50 -19.38
C CYS A 31 -0.09 16.22 -20.16
N GLU A 32 -1.21 16.61 -19.55
CA GLU A 32 -2.32 17.35 -20.16
C GLU A 32 -2.07 18.86 -20.27
N THR A 33 -1.29 19.42 -19.35
CA THR A 33 -1.05 20.87 -19.26
C THR A 33 0.30 21.30 -19.84
N THR A 34 1.30 20.43 -19.73
CA THR A 34 2.66 20.66 -20.22
C THR A 34 2.88 19.89 -21.51
N GLN A 35 3.37 20.59 -22.54
CA GLN A 35 3.89 19.92 -23.72
C GLN A 35 5.35 19.56 -23.49
N GLU A 36 5.60 18.29 -23.19
CA GLU A 36 6.96 17.75 -23.05
C GLU A 36 7.78 17.97 -24.32
N GLU A 37 9.04 18.37 -24.13
CA GLU A 37 9.93 18.67 -25.24
C GLU A 37 10.19 17.40 -26.08
N GLY A 38 9.86 17.46 -27.36
CA GLY A 38 10.09 16.36 -28.30
C GLY A 38 8.95 15.35 -28.45
N TRP A 39 7.82 15.51 -27.76
CA TRP A 39 6.63 14.68 -28.00
C TRP A 39 5.70 15.29 -29.05
N SER A 40 5.30 14.48 -30.03
CA SER A 40 4.18 14.82 -30.91
C SER A 40 2.84 14.70 -30.19
N GLU A 41 1.82 15.40 -30.70
CA GLU A 41 0.44 15.29 -30.22
C GLU A 41 -0.07 13.85 -30.28
N ASN A 42 0.31 13.09 -31.32
CA ASN A 42 0.00 11.67 -31.45
C ASN A 42 0.57 10.84 -30.29
N LYS A 43 1.84 11.04 -29.94
CA LYS A 43 2.47 10.32 -28.81
C LYS A 43 1.81 10.71 -27.49
N ARG A 44 1.56 12.00 -27.29
CA ARG A 44 0.88 12.52 -26.09
C ARG A 44 -0.48 11.87 -25.88
N ASN A 45 -1.31 11.77 -26.93
CA ASN A 45 -2.64 11.16 -26.84
C ASN A 45 -2.56 9.68 -26.44
N VAL A 46 -1.58 8.93 -26.98
CA VAL A 46 -1.35 7.53 -26.58
C VAL A 46 -0.91 7.41 -25.12
N ILE A 47 -0.06 8.32 -24.65
CA ILE A 47 0.38 8.38 -23.24
C ILE A 47 -0.81 8.62 -22.31
N LEU A 48 -1.66 9.61 -22.62
CA LEU A 48 -2.82 9.92 -21.79
C LEU A 48 -3.82 8.76 -21.72
N ASP A 49 -4.09 8.09 -22.84
CA ASP A 49 -4.90 6.88 -22.90
C ASP A 49 -4.30 5.72 -22.08
N LEU A 50 -2.99 5.49 -22.20
CA LEU A 50 -2.30 4.47 -21.41
C LEU A 50 -2.36 4.77 -19.91
N LEU A 51 -2.13 6.02 -19.50
CA LEU A 51 -2.20 6.41 -18.08
C LEU A 51 -3.60 6.21 -17.53
N GLU A 52 -4.64 6.55 -18.28
CA GLU A 52 -6.03 6.37 -17.86
C GLU A 52 -6.38 4.89 -17.69
N ARG A 53 -6.07 4.06 -18.69
CA ARG A 53 -6.31 2.61 -18.62
C ARG A 53 -5.47 1.95 -17.53
N PHE A 54 -4.23 2.37 -17.35
CA PHE A 54 -3.34 1.82 -16.33
C PHE A 54 -3.81 2.16 -14.93
N SER A 55 -4.17 3.41 -14.66
CA SER A 55 -4.75 3.84 -13.38
C SER A 55 -6.06 3.09 -13.08
N TYR A 56 -6.93 2.91 -14.07
CA TYR A 56 -8.14 2.11 -13.91
C TYR A 56 -7.82 0.67 -13.49
N CYS A 57 -6.87 0.01 -14.17
CA CYS A 57 -6.46 -1.35 -13.82
C CYS A 57 -5.85 -1.43 -12.41
N LEU A 58 -4.95 -0.51 -12.05
CA LEU A 58 -4.34 -0.48 -10.71
C LEU A 58 -5.38 -0.25 -9.62
N ASN A 59 -6.41 0.56 -9.88
CA ASN A 59 -7.47 0.80 -8.93
C ASN A 59 -8.28 -0.46 -8.59
N GLN A 60 -8.33 -1.44 -9.50
CA GLN A 60 -9.00 -2.72 -9.28
C GLN A 60 -8.07 -3.80 -8.72
N MET A 61 -6.76 -3.57 -8.67
CA MET A 61 -5.80 -4.53 -8.14
C MET A 61 -5.70 -4.43 -6.61
N HIS A 62 -5.54 -5.59 -5.97
CA HIS A 62 -5.12 -5.66 -4.57
C HIS A 62 -3.62 -5.42 -4.49
N PHE A 63 -3.21 -4.41 -3.71
CA PHE A 63 -1.79 -4.12 -3.45
C PHE A 63 -1.38 -4.88 -2.18
N PRO A 64 -0.19 -5.49 -2.13
CA PRO A 64 0.29 -6.10 -0.90
C PRO A 64 0.44 -5.06 0.20
N ASP A 65 0.08 -5.44 1.42
CA ASP A 65 0.32 -4.64 2.61
C ASP A 65 1.81 -4.64 2.95
N ILE A 66 2.48 -3.59 2.51
CA ILE A 66 3.90 -3.39 2.78
C ILE A 66 4.05 -2.88 4.22
N GLN A 67 4.40 -3.79 5.13
CA GLN A 67 4.70 -3.46 6.54
C GLN A 67 6.15 -3.02 6.78
N SER A 68 7.01 -3.08 5.75
CA SER A 68 8.40 -2.67 5.85
C SER A 68 8.66 -1.39 5.08
N ALA A 69 9.34 -0.44 5.73
CA ALA A 69 9.82 0.80 5.13
C ALA A 69 10.99 0.60 4.14
N ASP A 70 11.27 -0.64 3.72
CA ASP A 70 12.34 -0.95 2.76
C ASP A 70 11.79 -1.30 1.37
N TRP A 71 10.46 -1.33 1.17
CA TRP A 71 9.84 -1.60 -0.13
C TRP A 71 9.14 -0.36 -0.67
N LEU A 72 9.24 -0.15 -1.98
CA LEU A 72 8.60 0.98 -2.68
C LEU A 72 8.01 0.56 -4.02
N TYR A 73 7.01 1.31 -4.44
CA TYR A 73 6.49 1.27 -5.79
C TYR A 73 7.17 2.32 -6.66
N GLN A 74 7.51 1.95 -7.89
CA GLN A 74 8.02 2.88 -8.89
C GLN A 74 7.50 2.50 -10.27
N TYR A 75 6.97 3.46 -11.02
CA TYR A 75 6.57 3.25 -12.41
C TYR A 75 7.57 3.89 -13.38
N PHE A 76 7.67 3.32 -14.59
CA PHE A 76 8.44 3.89 -15.70
C PHE A 76 7.87 3.51 -17.05
N TRP A 77 8.22 4.28 -18.08
CA TRP A 77 7.91 3.94 -19.48
C TRP A 77 8.85 2.87 -20.01
N LYS A 78 8.28 1.87 -20.65
CA LYS A 78 8.95 0.99 -21.61
C LYS A 78 8.72 1.54 -23.02
N ALA A 79 9.46 1.01 -23.98
CA ALA A 79 9.32 1.36 -25.39
C ALA A 79 7.91 1.07 -25.96
N ASP A 80 7.18 0.14 -25.33
CA ASP A 80 5.88 -0.36 -25.77
C ASP A 80 4.77 -0.23 -24.71
N GLY A 81 4.99 0.48 -23.61
CA GLY A 81 4.01 0.55 -22.53
C GLY A 81 4.51 1.20 -21.24
N ILE A 82 3.76 1.01 -20.16
CA ILE A 82 4.10 1.45 -18.81
C ILE A 82 4.18 0.24 -17.88
N VAL A 83 5.08 0.30 -16.89
CA VAL A 83 5.23 -0.74 -15.88
C VAL A 83 5.30 -0.11 -14.50
N LEU A 84 4.73 -0.80 -13.51
CA LEU A 84 4.87 -0.54 -12.09
C LEU A 84 5.69 -1.68 -11.49
N LEU A 85 6.82 -1.32 -10.89
CA LEU A 85 7.65 -2.23 -10.12
C LEU A 85 7.39 -2.06 -8.63
N LEU A 86 7.53 -3.17 -7.92
CA LEU A 86 7.73 -3.22 -6.48
C LEU A 86 9.20 -3.55 -6.23
N GLU A 87 9.93 -2.61 -5.62
CA GLU A 87 11.38 -2.70 -5.43
C GLU A 87 11.75 -2.69 -3.95
N ARG A 88 12.77 -3.46 -3.58
CA ARG A 88 13.38 -3.39 -2.25
C ARG A 88 14.60 -2.48 -2.27
N CYS A 89 14.58 -1.46 -1.42
CA CYS A 89 15.71 -0.62 -1.09
C CYS A 89 16.67 -1.37 -0.15
N ASP A 90 17.92 -1.54 -0.55
CA ASP A 90 18.95 -2.21 0.26
C ASP A 90 19.82 -1.22 1.02
N GLU A 91 20.26 -0.16 0.34
CA GLU A 91 21.08 0.90 0.93
C GLU A 91 20.55 2.28 0.54
N LEU A 92 20.52 3.17 1.52
CA LEU A 92 20.08 4.56 1.38
C LEU A 92 21.10 5.46 2.07
N GLU A 93 21.55 6.49 1.35
CA GLU A 93 22.37 7.56 1.89
C GLU A 93 21.59 8.87 1.86
N CYS A 94 21.63 9.60 2.96
CA CYS A 94 21.04 10.93 3.06
C CYS A 94 22.12 11.96 3.38
N ASP A 95 21.91 13.20 2.93
CA ASP A 95 22.73 14.32 3.33
C ASP A 95 22.39 14.80 4.76
N LYS A 96 23.04 15.88 5.19
CA LYS A 96 22.84 16.47 6.53
C LYS A 96 21.46 17.08 6.73
N ASN A 97 20.72 17.34 5.65
CA ASN A 97 19.37 17.90 5.67
C ASN A 97 18.31 16.78 5.61
N GLY A 98 18.72 15.51 5.50
CA GLY A 98 17.83 14.38 5.35
C GLY A 98 17.34 14.18 3.91
N GLU A 99 17.95 14.83 2.91
CA GLU A 99 17.65 14.56 1.50
C GLU A 99 18.37 13.30 1.04
N ILE A 100 17.69 12.43 0.28
CA ILE A 100 18.29 11.22 -0.26
C ILE A 100 19.32 11.59 -1.32
N THR A 101 20.58 11.22 -1.11
CA THR A 101 21.69 11.44 -2.06
C THR A 101 21.97 10.22 -2.92
N SER A 102 21.67 9.03 -2.42
CA SER A 102 21.89 7.76 -3.12
C SER A 102 20.93 6.70 -2.60
N MET A 103 20.46 5.83 -3.50
CA MET A 103 19.64 4.67 -3.18
C MET A 103 20.04 3.51 -4.07
N THR A 104 20.10 2.30 -3.50
CA THR A 104 20.32 1.06 -4.25
C THR A 104 19.16 0.09 -4.03
N CYS A 105 18.73 -0.54 -5.12
CA CYS A 105 17.69 -1.57 -5.12
C CYS A 105 18.22 -2.81 -5.83
N SER A 106 18.14 -3.99 -5.19
CA SER A 106 18.61 -5.26 -5.75
C SER A 106 17.46 -6.16 -6.24
N ASP A 107 16.32 -6.11 -5.56
CA ASP A 107 15.15 -6.93 -5.87
C ASP A 107 14.07 -6.06 -6.47
N SER A 108 13.64 -6.39 -7.68
CA SER A 108 12.53 -5.73 -8.36
C SER A 108 11.55 -6.74 -8.93
N ILE A 109 10.27 -6.49 -8.67
CA ILE A 109 9.16 -7.35 -9.09
C ILE A 109 8.29 -6.53 -10.03
N VAL A 110 7.98 -7.07 -11.20
CA VAL A 110 6.96 -6.48 -12.08
C VAL A 110 5.60 -6.70 -11.42
N PHE A 111 5.08 -5.64 -10.80
CA PHE A 111 3.79 -5.69 -10.12
C PHE A 111 2.63 -5.57 -11.11
N ALA A 112 2.72 -4.61 -12.03
CA ALA A 112 1.75 -4.45 -13.11
C ALA A 112 2.43 -3.92 -14.38
N GLU A 113 1.95 -4.34 -15.54
CA GLU A 113 2.44 -3.88 -16.84
C GLU A 113 1.27 -3.68 -17.79
N MET A 114 1.30 -2.59 -18.56
CA MET A 114 0.34 -2.34 -19.62
C MET A 114 1.04 -1.91 -20.90
N LYS A 115 0.79 -2.68 -21.96
CA LYS A 115 1.30 -2.39 -23.30
C LYS A 115 0.33 -1.53 -24.10
N CYS A 116 0.87 -0.74 -25.01
CA CYS A 116 0.12 -0.07 -26.06
C CYS A 116 -0.19 -1.01 -27.22
N ASN A 117 -1.06 -0.59 -28.15
CA ASN A 117 -1.28 -1.37 -29.34
C ASN A 117 -0.05 -1.30 -30.26
N TYR A 118 0.05 -2.27 -31.16
CA TYR A 118 1.08 -2.30 -32.17
C TYR A 118 0.45 -2.02 -33.54
N LEU A 119 1.06 -1.07 -34.25
CA LEU A 119 0.69 -0.70 -35.61
C LEU A 119 1.52 -1.49 -36.61
N THR A 120 0.89 -1.89 -37.70
CA THR A 120 1.60 -2.27 -38.92
C THR A 120 2.36 -1.08 -39.50
N VAL A 121 3.29 -1.36 -40.42
CA VAL A 121 4.02 -0.33 -41.17
C VAL A 121 3.05 0.61 -41.91
N GLU A 122 1.96 0.05 -42.43
CA GLU A 122 0.90 0.74 -43.16
C GLU A 122 0.12 1.69 -42.25
N GLU A 123 -0.35 1.21 -41.10
CA GLU A 123 -1.08 2.03 -40.11
C GLU A 123 -0.20 3.14 -39.52
N TYR A 124 1.07 2.83 -39.22
CA TYR A 124 2.02 3.84 -38.73
C TYR A 124 2.29 4.93 -39.78
N ALA A 125 2.43 4.51 -41.05
CA ALA A 125 2.63 5.43 -42.16
C ALA A 125 1.43 6.38 -42.34
N GLU A 126 0.21 5.86 -42.20
CA GLU A 126 -1.03 6.65 -42.23
C GLU A 126 -1.10 7.62 -41.04
N LYS A 127 -0.89 7.15 -39.81
CA LYS A 127 -0.91 7.93 -38.56
C LYS A 127 0.02 9.15 -38.59
N TYR A 128 1.19 9.02 -39.22
CA TYR A 128 2.20 10.09 -39.32
C TYR A 128 2.26 10.77 -40.69
N HIS A 129 1.34 10.46 -41.60
CA HIS A 129 1.27 11.00 -42.96
C HIS A 129 2.61 10.88 -43.73
N VAL A 130 3.21 9.69 -43.69
CA VAL A 130 4.45 9.35 -44.40
C VAL A 130 4.25 8.13 -45.29
N THR A 131 5.25 7.82 -46.13
CA THR A 131 5.19 6.62 -46.97
C THR A 131 5.64 5.39 -46.20
N THR A 132 5.05 4.22 -46.50
CA THR A 132 5.49 2.93 -45.94
C THR A 132 6.96 2.64 -46.24
N THR A 133 7.46 3.10 -47.39
CA THR A 133 8.89 3.03 -47.75
C THR A 133 9.77 3.83 -46.77
N ALA A 134 9.34 5.03 -46.34
CA ALA A 134 10.07 5.82 -45.37
C ALA A 134 10.13 5.11 -44.01
N VAL A 135 9.00 4.55 -43.55
CA VAL A 135 8.93 3.78 -42.29
C VAL A 135 9.87 2.57 -42.33
N ARG A 136 9.83 1.76 -43.40
CA ARG A 136 10.78 0.63 -43.58
C ARG A 136 12.24 1.10 -43.60
N GLN A 137 12.53 2.26 -44.19
CA GLN A 137 13.87 2.84 -44.15
C GLN A 137 14.26 3.28 -42.73
N TRP A 138 13.33 3.80 -41.93
CA TRP A 138 13.63 4.17 -40.55
C TRP A 138 13.95 2.95 -39.68
N ILE A 139 13.18 1.87 -39.80
CA ILE A 139 13.47 0.60 -39.12
C ILE A 139 14.85 0.10 -39.55
N ARG A 140 15.09 -0.01 -40.85
CA ARG A 140 16.38 -0.51 -41.39
C ARG A 140 17.59 0.32 -40.96
N ARG A 141 17.39 1.62 -40.72
CA ARG A 141 18.46 2.55 -40.32
C ARG A 141 18.61 2.68 -38.80
N GLY A 142 17.90 1.88 -38.00
CA GLY A 142 17.93 1.95 -36.54
C GLY A 142 17.34 3.26 -35.99
N LYS A 143 16.34 3.82 -36.66
CA LYS A 143 15.65 5.07 -36.23
C LYS A 143 14.33 4.82 -35.52
N LEU A 144 13.68 3.68 -35.79
CA LEU A 144 12.49 3.21 -35.09
C LEU A 144 12.89 1.93 -34.35
N ARG A 145 13.50 2.09 -33.18
CA ARG A 145 14.16 0.99 -32.46
C ARG A 145 13.21 0.17 -31.60
N SER A 146 12.05 0.72 -31.29
CA SER A 146 10.95 0.03 -30.60
C SER A 146 10.15 -0.89 -31.52
N ALA A 147 10.44 -0.90 -32.84
CA ALA A 147 9.80 -1.80 -33.78
C ALA A 147 10.20 -3.25 -33.50
N VAL A 148 9.20 -4.15 -33.47
CA VAL A 148 9.38 -5.57 -33.21
C VAL A 148 9.06 -6.35 -34.48
N LYS A 149 9.84 -7.40 -34.74
CA LYS A 149 9.63 -8.27 -35.89
C LYS A 149 8.66 -9.41 -35.56
N ALA A 150 7.52 -9.45 -36.24
CA ALA A 150 6.51 -10.49 -36.10
C ALA A 150 6.44 -11.32 -37.39
N GLY A 151 7.20 -12.41 -37.44
CA GLY A 151 7.31 -13.25 -38.63
C GLY A 151 7.93 -12.50 -39.81
N ARG A 152 7.12 -12.15 -40.82
CA ARG A 152 7.57 -11.39 -42.01
C ARG A 152 7.36 -9.88 -41.88
N ASP A 153 6.53 -9.47 -40.92
CA ASP A 153 6.08 -8.10 -40.80
C ASP A 153 6.77 -7.40 -39.62
N TRP A 154 6.76 -6.07 -39.68
CA TRP A 154 7.24 -5.22 -38.60
C TRP A 154 6.04 -4.57 -37.92
N LEU A 155 6.03 -4.66 -36.60
CA LEU A 155 5.04 -4.05 -35.73
C LEU A 155 5.70 -2.92 -34.95
N ILE A 156 5.04 -1.77 -34.89
CA ILE A 156 5.57 -0.55 -34.28
C ILE A 156 4.63 -0.16 -33.14
N PRO A 157 5.10 -0.07 -31.89
CA PRO A 157 4.29 0.40 -30.78
C PRO A 157 3.65 1.76 -31.09
N GLU A 158 2.38 1.96 -30.75
CA GLU A 158 1.69 3.23 -30.94
C GLU A 158 2.37 4.41 -30.21
N LEU A 159 3.13 4.10 -29.16
CA LEU A 159 3.93 5.01 -28.35
C LEU A 159 5.17 5.54 -29.08
N ALA A 160 5.62 4.86 -30.13
CA ALA A 160 6.79 5.27 -30.92
C ALA A 160 6.49 6.56 -31.69
N ASP A 161 7.33 7.57 -31.50
CA ASP A 161 7.18 8.83 -32.21
C ASP A 161 7.91 8.86 -33.55
N ARG A 162 7.58 9.85 -34.39
CA ARG A 162 8.29 10.11 -35.62
C ARG A 162 9.78 10.39 -35.33
N PRO A 163 10.72 9.65 -35.94
CA PRO A 163 12.13 9.84 -35.69
C PRO A 163 12.62 11.23 -36.08
N GLN A 164 13.47 11.82 -35.23
CA GLN A 164 14.07 13.13 -35.50
C GLN A 164 15.21 13.06 -36.53
N ARG A 165 15.67 14.25 -36.95
CA ARG A 165 16.81 14.39 -37.86
C ARG A 165 18.11 14.23 -37.10
N GLY A 166 18.81 13.16 -37.42
CA GLY A 166 20.13 12.85 -36.84
C GLY A 166 20.19 11.39 -36.47
N TYR A 167 21.25 11.05 -35.73
CA TYR A 167 21.35 9.82 -34.97
C TYR A 167 21.36 10.20 -33.50
N GLU A 168 20.53 9.54 -32.70
CA GLU A 168 20.49 9.71 -31.26
C GLU A 168 21.23 8.53 -30.59
N PRO A 169 22.03 8.79 -29.54
CA PRO A 169 22.65 7.70 -28.79
C PRO A 169 21.61 6.71 -28.24
N VAL A 170 21.98 5.44 -28.18
CA VAL A 170 21.07 4.39 -27.69
C VAL A 170 21.85 3.32 -26.94
N THR A 171 21.18 2.74 -25.95
CA THR A 171 21.62 1.54 -25.25
C THR A 171 20.74 0.37 -25.66
N TYR A 172 21.34 -0.75 -26.05
CA TYR A 172 20.64 -2.02 -26.23
C TYR A 172 21.00 -2.96 -25.10
N CYS A 173 20.00 -3.58 -24.48
CA CYS A 173 20.16 -4.55 -23.39
C CYS A 173 19.47 -5.86 -23.75
N TRP A 174 20.01 -6.99 -23.30
CA TRP A 174 19.41 -8.31 -23.45
C TRP A 174 19.89 -9.27 -22.37
N GLU A 175 19.08 -10.27 -22.06
CA GLU A 175 19.49 -11.40 -21.22
C GLU A 175 20.17 -12.50 -22.03
N TYR A 176 19.69 -12.71 -23.26
CA TYR A 176 20.18 -13.75 -24.17
C TYR A 176 20.06 -13.28 -25.62
N LEU A 177 21.05 -13.65 -26.43
CA LEU A 177 21.02 -13.50 -27.90
C LEU A 177 21.09 -14.88 -28.56
N PRO A 178 20.32 -15.13 -29.63
CA PRO A 178 20.44 -16.37 -30.38
C PRO A 178 21.83 -16.58 -30.97
N GLU A 179 22.24 -17.84 -31.06
CA GLU A 179 23.52 -18.26 -31.65
C GLU A 179 23.73 -17.70 -33.07
N SER A 180 22.67 -17.55 -33.87
CA SER A 180 22.76 -16.95 -35.21
C SER A 180 23.24 -15.49 -35.18
N VAL A 181 22.80 -14.71 -34.19
CA VAL A 181 23.24 -13.32 -34.00
C VAL A 181 24.67 -13.28 -33.49
N ILE A 182 25.02 -14.18 -32.57
CA ILE A 182 26.39 -14.30 -32.04
C ILE A 182 27.38 -14.70 -33.14
N GLN A 183 27.02 -15.63 -34.02
CA GLN A 183 27.88 -16.02 -35.16
C GLN A 183 28.10 -14.87 -36.14
N GLU A 184 27.07 -14.05 -36.37
CA GLU A 184 27.19 -12.87 -37.24
C GLU A 184 27.97 -11.73 -36.57
N PHE A 185 27.84 -11.58 -35.25
CA PHE A 185 28.50 -10.57 -34.44
C PHE A 185 29.22 -11.18 -33.22
N PRO A 186 30.38 -11.86 -33.42
CA PRO A 186 31.04 -12.61 -32.34
C PRO A 186 31.48 -11.78 -31.13
N PHE A 187 31.65 -10.48 -31.31
CA PHE A 187 32.02 -9.55 -30.24
C PHE A 187 30.88 -9.31 -29.23
N LEU A 188 29.64 -9.72 -29.54
CA LEU A 188 28.52 -9.70 -28.60
C LEU A 188 28.54 -10.90 -27.64
N ASN A 189 29.39 -11.90 -27.87
CA ASN A 189 29.48 -13.06 -27.00
C ASN A 189 29.87 -12.66 -25.58
N GLU A 190 29.16 -13.21 -24.59
CA GLU A 190 29.30 -12.86 -23.16
C GLU A 190 29.11 -11.35 -22.86
N ARG A 191 28.32 -10.65 -23.68
CA ARG A 191 27.90 -9.26 -23.46
C ARG A 191 26.40 -9.23 -23.24
N PHE A 192 25.94 -8.22 -22.50
CA PHE A 192 24.54 -8.06 -22.09
C PHE A 192 24.00 -6.67 -22.40
N GLU A 193 24.91 -5.73 -22.69
CA GLU A 193 24.55 -4.37 -23.03
C GLU A 193 25.58 -3.78 -24.00
N ILE A 194 25.09 -3.00 -24.96
CA ILE A 194 25.92 -2.11 -25.78
C ILE A 194 25.37 -0.69 -25.75
N PHE A 195 26.26 0.29 -25.73
CA PHE A 195 25.94 1.69 -25.91
C PHE A 195 26.56 2.20 -27.20
N ILE A 196 25.76 2.83 -28.07
CA ILE A 196 26.18 3.31 -29.38
C ILE A 196 26.02 4.83 -29.44
N ILE A 197 27.12 5.54 -29.67
CA ILE A 197 27.15 6.99 -29.82
C ILE A 197 27.79 7.39 -31.16
N GLN A 198 27.23 8.39 -31.84
CA GLN A 198 27.80 8.93 -33.07
C GLN A 198 28.94 9.88 -32.75
N ASN A 199 30.05 9.78 -33.47
CA ASN A 199 31.19 10.66 -33.29
C ASN A 199 30.85 12.10 -33.72
N ASP A 200 31.20 13.09 -32.89
CA ASP A 200 30.87 14.48 -33.17
C ASP A 200 31.67 15.12 -34.30
N LYS A 201 32.90 14.64 -34.53
CA LYS A 201 33.79 15.16 -35.58
C LYS A 201 33.55 14.47 -36.92
N ASP A 202 33.28 13.16 -36.89
CA ASP A 202 33.01 12.36 -38.07
C ASP A 202 31.68 11.61 -37.94
N LYS A 203 30.62 12.22 -38.49
CA LYS A 203 29.25 11.68 -38.43
C LYS A 203 29.08 10.34 -39.17
N THR A 204 30.10 9.82 -39.85
CA THR A 204 30.08 8.49 -40.47
C THR A 204 30.56 7.37 -39.54
N LYS A 205 31.08 7.73 -38.36
CA LYS A 205 31.65 6.81 -37.37
C LYS A 205 30.82 6.76 -36.09
N PHE A 206 30.73 5.57 -35.52
CA PHE A 206 29.95 5.29 -34.32
C PHE A 206 30.82 4.51 -33.34
N ASP A 207 30.93 5.01 -32.12
CA ASP A 207 31.64 4.33 -31.05
C ASP A 207 30.65 3.44 -30.30
N VAL A 208 30.98 2.15 -30.21
CA VAL A 208 30.19 1.10 -29.54
C VAL A 208 30.94 0.68 -28.29
N ILE A 209 30.32 0.88 -27.14
CA ILE A 209 30.85 0.48 -25.83
C ILE A 209 30.10 -0.77 -25.39
N LEU A 210 30.84 -1.86 -25.17
CA LEU A 210 30.28 -3.14 -24.76
C LEU A 210 30.44 -3.33 -23.26
N LYS A 211 29.36 -3.74 -22.59
CA LYS A 211 29.35 -4.01 -21.17
C LYS A 211 29.02 -5.47 -20.88
N ASN A 212 29.62 -5.99 -19.82
CA ASN A 212 29.27 -7.30 -19.29
C ASN A 212 28.01 -7.22 -18.40
N ARG A 213 27.61 -8.36 -17.82
CA ARG A 213 26.45 -8.45 -16.92
C ARG A 213 26.51 -7.59 -15.65
N TYR A 214 27.68 -7.03 -15.33
CA TYR A 214 27.90 -6.15 -14.17
C TYR A 214 27.94 -4.67 -14.58
N GLY A 215 27.56 -4.34 -15.82
CA GLY A 215 27.60 -2.97 -16.35
C GLY A 215 29.01 -2.43 -16.61
N LYS A 216 30.07 -3.23 -16.40
CA LYS A 216 31.45 -2.81 -16.60
C LYS A 216 31.78 -2.77 -18.09
N ALA A 217 32.28 -1.64 -18.56
CA ALA A 217 32.78 -1.51 -19.93
C ALA A 217 33.98 -2.44 -20.15
N CYS A 218 33.83 -3.40 -21.05
CA CYS A 218 34.85 -4.42 -21.35
C CYS A 218 35.58 -4.13 -22.64
N GLU A 219 34.91 -3.54 -23.63
CA GLU A 219 35.45 -3.31 -24.95
C GLU A 219 34.86 -2.04 -25.57
N LYS A 220 35.65 -1.36 -26.39
CA LYS A 220 35.20 -0.26 -27.25
C LYS A 220 35.55 -0.58 -28.69
N ARG A 221 34.59 -0.36 -29.58
CA ARG A 221 34.76 -0.59 -31.02
C ARG A 221 34.21 0.59 -31.80
N GLN A 222 34.73 0.80 -33.00
CA GLN A 222 34.20 1.79 -33.93
C GLN A 222 33.58 1.09 -35.13
N LEU A 223 32.35 1.49 -35.48
CA LEU A 223 31.60 1.01 -36.64
C LEU A 223 31.37 2.14 -37.64
N ASN A 224 31.30 1.80 -38.92
CA ASN A 224 30.78 2.71 -39.94
C ASN A 224 29.24 2.64 -40.05
N VAL A 225 28.65 3.53 -40.85
CA VAL A 225 27.18 3.60 -41.06
C VAL A 225 26.58 2.24 -41.42
N LYS A 226 27.15 1.50 -42.38
CA LYS A 226 26.58 0.23 -42.86
C LYS A 226 26.66 -0.87 -41.81
N GLU A 227 27.79 -0.96 -41.11
CA GLU A 227 27.99 -1.94 -40.04
C GLU A 227 27.03 -1.69 -38.88
N ARG A 228 26.86 -0.42 -38.50
CA ARG A 228 25.96 0.01 -37.43
C ARG A 228 24.49 -0.26 -37.77
N GLU A 229 24.04 0.09 -38.98
CA GLU A 229 22.68 -0.21 -39.43
C GLU A 229 22.42 -1.73 -39.47
N LYS A 230 23.41 -2.53 -39.89
CA LYS A 230 23.32 -3.99 -39.92
C LYS A 230 23.26 -4.59 -38.51
N LEU A 231 23.99 -4.03 -37.55
CA LEU A 231 23.95 -4.45 -36.16
C LEU A 231 22.60 -4.10 -35.52
N GLU A 232 22.16 -2.84 -35.62
CA GLU A 232 20.91 -2.40 -34.99
C GLU A 232 19.70 -3.16 -35.54
N ILE A 233 19.62 -3.40 -36.86
CA ILE A 233 18.50 -4.18 -37.43
C ILE A 233 18.48 -5.63 -36.93
N ALA A 234 19.66 -6.24 -36.73
CA ALA A 234 19.76 -7.58 -36.17
C ALA A 234 19.29 -7.60 -34.71
N LEU A 235 19.71 -6.61 -33.92
CA LEU A 235 19.32 -6.47 -32.52
C LEU A 235 17.82 -6.25 -32.33
N ILE A 236 17.21 -5.27 -33.01
CA ILE A 236 15.76 -5.01 -32.88
C ILE A 236 14.88 -6.11 -33.51
N SER A 237 15.47 -6.99 -34.32
CA SER A 237 14.75 -8.17 -34.82
C SER A 237 14.56 -9.23 -33.74
N GLU A 238 15.33 -9.19 -32.65
CA GLU A 238 15.27 -10.17 -31.58
C GLU A 238 14.32 -9.73 -30.45
N PRO A 239 13.30 -10.53 -30.10
CA PRO A 239 12.34 -10.18 -29.06
C PRO A 239 12.95 -9.98 -27.66
N SER A 240 14.11 -10.58 -27.39
CA SER A 240 14.82 -10.47 -26.11
C SER A 240 15.62 -9.18 -25.96
N VAL A 241 15.74 -8.38 -27.02
CA VAL A 241 16.53 -7.16 -27.02
C VAL A 241 15.62 -5.96 -26.77
N GLN A 242 16.03 -5.13 -25.80
CA GLN A 242 15.38 -3.87 -25.48
C GLN A 242 16.28 -2.70 -25.87
N ALA A 243 15.71 -1.71 -26.57
CA ALA A 243 16.37 -0.45 -26.86
C ALA A 243 15.93 0.60 -25.83
N LYS A 244 16.88 1.08 -25.01
CA LYS A 244 16.69 2.18 -24.08
C LYS A 244 17.19 3.48 -24.71
N GLU A 245 16.27 4.38 -25.00
CA GLU A 245 16.58 5.71 -25.56
C GLU A 245 16.63 6.75 -24.44
N LEU A 246 17.45 7.79 -24.62
CA LEU A 246 17.69 8.83 -23.60
C LEU A 246 16.43 9.57 -23.12
N TYR A 247 15.34 9.55 -23.90
CA TYR A 247 14.09 10.28 -23.63
C TYR A 247 12.91 9.36 -23.24
N GLN A 248 13.20 8.12 -22.81
CA GLN A 248 12.18 7.15 -22.35
C GLN A 248 12.00 7.16 -20.83
N GLU A 249 12.67 8.04 -20.09
CA GLU A 249 12.51 8.14 -18.64
C GLU A 249 11.30 9.01 -18.28
N ILE A 250 10.67 8.72 -17.14
CA ILE A 250 9.62 9.58 -16.59
C ILE A 250 10.26 10.90 -16.21
N VAL A 251 9.86 11.95 -16.92
CA VAL A 251 10.44 13.30 -16.81
C VAL A 251 9.97 14.03 -15.54
N TYR A 252 8.85 13.57 -14.96
CA TYR A 252 8.25 14.16 -13.77
C TYR A 252 7.67 13.09 -12.86
N VAL A 253 8.23 12.96 -11.66
CA VAL A 253 7.63 12.21 -10.55
C VAL A 253 7.05 13.24 -9.57
N PRO A 254 5.72 13.31 -9.41
CA PRO A 254 5.11 14.26 -8.50
C PRO A 254 5.55 14.07 -7.06
N GLU A 255 5.73 15.17 -6.32
CA GLU A 255 5.95 15.12 -4.87
C GLU A 255 4.74 14.53 -4.16
N LYS A 256 5.04 13.72 -3.14
CA LYS A 256 4.04 13.13 -2.24
C LYS A 256 3.38 14.24 -1.43
N GLU A 257 2.05 14.30 -1.46
CA GLU A 257 1.29 15.33 -0.73
C GLU A 257 1.16 15.04 0.75
N SER A 258 0.93 13.77 1.08
CA SER A 258 0.68 13.33 2.43
C SER A 258 1.99 12.96 3.09
N ARG A 259 2.29 13.62 4.20
CA ARG A 259 3.40 13.21 5.04
C ARG A 259 3.02 11.96 5.82
N SER A 260 4.01 11.14 6.11
CA SER A 260 3.88 10.01 7.00
C SER A 260 5.01 10.03 8.03
N TYR A 261 4.69 9.53 9.20
CA TYR A 261 5.54 9.45 10.38
C TYR A 261 5.80 7.99 10.72
N LEU A 262 6.91 7.72 11.40
CA LEU A 262 7.20 6.41 11.94
C LEU A 262 6.93 6.43 13.46
N TYR A 263 5.89 5.75 13.91
CA TYR A 263 5.52 5.66 15.33
C TYR A 263 5.36 4.20 15.75
N GLY A 264 6.02 3.78 16.84
CA GLY A 264 6.01 2.38 17.27
C GLY A 264 6.63 1.38 16.29
N GLY A 265 7.26 1.85 15.20
CA GLY A 265 7.74 1.03 14.09
C GLY A 265 6.78 0.95 12.90
N GLU A 266 5.57 1.51 13.02
CA GLU A 266 4.58 1.56 11.95
C GLU A 266 4.60 2.90 11.21
N ILE A 267 4.20 2.87 9.94
CA ILE A 267 4.04 4.06 9.11
C ILE A 267 2.64 4.62 9.33
N MET A 268 2.56 5.84 9.83
CA MET A 268 1.30 6.52 10.15
C MET A 268 1.14 7.79 9.30
N GLU A 269 -0.01 7.97 8.65
CA GLU A 269 -0.30 9.20 7.90
C GLU A 269 -0.39 10.42 8.83
N GLU A 270 0.00 11.60 8.34
CA GLU A 270 0.03 12.87 9.10
C GLU A 270 -1.27 13.16 9.84
N LYS A 271 -2.43 13.07 9.17
CA LYS A 271 -3.72 13.32 9.80
C LYS A 271 -4.02 12.33 10.94
N ARG A 272 -3.65 11.05 10.78
CA ARG A 272 -3.81 10.04 11.82
C ARG A 272 -2.88 10.33 13.00
N TYR A 273 -1.64 10.71 12.71
CA TYR A 273 -0.66 11.12 13.71
C TYR A 273 -1.09 12.38 14.48
N GLU A 274 -1.62 13.40 13.80
CA GLU A 274 -2.14 14.61 14.43
C GLU A 274 -3.30 14.29 15.39
N ASN A 275 -4.29 13.50 14.93
CA ASN A 275 -5.39 13.06 15.77
C ASN A 275 -4.90 12.27 16.98
N TYR A 276 -3.93 11.38 16.77
CA TYR A 276 -3.28 10.61 17.83
C TYR A 276 -2.57 11.52 18.86
N GLN A 277 -1.86 12.57 18.40
CA GLN A 277 -1.24 13.56 19.29
C GLN A 277 -2.28 14.38 20.06
N GLU A 278 -3.36 14.80 19.42
CA GLU A 278 -4.46 15.51 20.08
C GLU A 278 -5.07 14.66 21.19
N MET A 279 -5.35 13.38 20.93
CA MET A 279 -5.87 12.45 21.92
C MET A 279 -4.88 12.19 23.06
N LEU A 280 -3.58 12.04 22.78
CA LEU A 280 -2.54 11.93 23.82
C LEU A 280 -2.46 13.17 24.72
N ASN A 281 -2.57 14.36 24.13
CA ASN A 281 -2.60 15.60 24.88
C ASN A 281 -3.85 15.69 25.74
N MET A 282 -5.01 15.31 25.19
CA MET A 282 -6.27 15.25 25.94
C MET A 282 -6.17 14.29 27.14
N LEU A 283 -5.60 13.09 26.96
CA LEU A 283 -5.38 12.14 28.06
C LEU A 283 -4.49 12.76 29.15
N LYS A 284 -3.38 13.39 28.78
CA LYS A 284 -2.45 14.03 29.73
C LYS A 284 -3.09 15.20 30.47
N GLU A 285 -3.76 16.10 29.75
CA GLU A 285 -4.39 17.30 30.32
C GLU A 285 -5.51 16.96 31.31
N ASN A 286 -6.20 15.83 31.09
CA ASN A 286 -7.26 15.35 31.97
C ASN A 286 -6.78 14.31 33.00
N TYR A 287 -5.46 14.11 33.11
CA TYR A 287 -4.83 13.12 33.99
C TYR A 287 -5.46 11.73 33.86
N LEU A 288 -5.60 11.27 32.61
CA LEU A 288 -6.21 10.00 32.26
C LEU A 288 -5.16 8.97 31.88
N GLU A 289 -5.43 7.72 32.24
CA GLU A 289 -4.63 6.56 31.90
C GLU A 289 -5.53 5.46 31.33
N ILE A 290 -5.08 4.78 30.27
CA ILE A 290 -5.76 3.63 29.69
C ILE A 290 -5.01 2.37 30.13
N SER A 291 -5.74 1.43 30.72
CA SER A 291 -5.25 0.11 31.09
C SER A 291 -6.00 -0.93 30.28
N THR A 292 -5.28 -1.81 29.59
CA THR A 292 -5.85 -2.92 28.82
C THR A 292 -5.36 -4.25 29.38
N SER A 293 -6.20 -5.27 29.30
CA SER A 293 -5.82 -6.64 29.65
C SER A 293 -6.36 -7.61 28.62
N ASN A 294 -5.55 -8.64 28.36
CA ASN A 294 -5.82 -9.67 27.39
C ASN A 294 -5.71 -11.05 28.05
N PHE A 295 -6.57 -11.97 27.63
CA PHE A 295 -6.53 -13.34 28.07
C PHE A 295 -7.02 -14.26 26.97
N PHE A 296 -6.66 -15.54 27.06
CA PHE A 296 -7.13 -16.56 26.15
C PHE A 296 -7.87 -17.64 26.92
N TYR A 297 -8.88 -18.20 26.28
CA TYR A 297 -9.55 -19.38 26.78
C TYR A 297 -9.87 -20.33 25.62
N ASP A 298 -10.01 -21.60 25.95
CA ASP A 298 -10.36 -22.66 25.02
C ASP A 298 -11.87 -22.89 25.14
N GLU A 299 -12.59 -22.68 24.05
CA GLU A 299 -14.01 -22.97 23.90
C GLU A 299 -14.14 -24.17 22.96
N ASP A 300 -14.29 -25.37 23.55
CA ASP A 300 -14.43 -26.66 22.85
C ASP A 300 -13.46 -26.88 21.66
N GLY A 301 -12.18 -26.56 21.84
CA GLY A 301 -11.13 -26.75 20.84
C GLY A 301 -10.88 -25.52 19.97
N MET A 302 -11.60 -24.42 20.18
CA MET A 302 -11.33 -23.12 19.56
C MET A 302 -10.68 -22.18 20.58
N LEU A 303 -9.51 -21.64 20.26
CA LEU A 303 -8.86 -20.62 21.10
C LEU A 303 -9.51 -19.26 20.86
N VAL A 304 -10.16 -18.73 21.89
CA VAL A 304 -10.88 -17.45 21.84
C VAL A 304 -10.09 -16.36 22.59
N TRP A 305 -10.00 -15.18 21.99
CA TRP A 305 -9.33 -14.03 22.58
C TRP A 305 -10.30 -13.19 23.41
N GLY A 306 -10.01 -13.05 24.70
CA GLY A 306 -10.69 -12.16 25.63
C GLY A 306 -9.93 -10.85 25.85
N PHE A 307 -10.68 -9.76 25.97
CA PHE A 307 -10.16 -8.40 26.06
C PHE A 307 -10.96 -7.59 27.09
N SER A 308 -10.26 -6.78 27.89
CA SER A 308 -10.90 -5.76 28.72
C SER A 308 -10.08 -4.48 28.73
N ALA A 309 -10.76 -3.36 28.98
CA ALA A 309 -10.08 -2.08 29.08
C ALA A 309 -10.74 -1.16 30.10
N LYS A 310 -9.93 -0.33 30.74
CA LYS A 310 -10.32 0.62 31.78
C LYS A 310 -9.70 1.97 31.45
N LEU A 311 -10.48 3.03 31.62
CA LEU A 311 -9.99 4.40 31.67
C LEU A 311 -9.97 4.83 33.14
N LEU A 312 -8.80 5.24 33.58
CA LEU A 312 -8.47 5.65 34.94
C LEU A 312 -8.19 7.15 34.95
N ARG A 313 -8.43 7.81 36.08
CA ARG A 313 -8.11 9.22 36.32
C ARG A 313 -7.27 9.34 37.59
N TRP A 314 -6.22 10.15 37.57
CA TRP A 314 -5.46 10.44 38.78
C TRP A 314 -6.26 11.34 39.74
N ASN A 315 -6.28 10.98 41.02
CA ASN A 315 -6.88 11.80 42.06
C ASN A 315 -5.88 12.86 42.54
N ASP A 316 -6.09 14.14 42.20
CA ASP A 316 -5.29 15.28 42.67
C ASP A 316 -5.62 15.69 44.14
N ASP A 317 -5.76 14.74 45.07
CA ASP A 317 -6.01 15.05 46.49
C ASP A 317 -4.69 15.28 47.27
N GLU A 318 -3.88 16.24 46.84
CA GLU A 318 -2.80 16.85 47.67
C GLU A 318 -3.35 17.95 48.61
N ASN A 319 -4.49 17.76 49.27
CA ASN A 319 -5.01 18.70 50.28
C ASN A 319 -5.77 18.05 51.46
N MET A 320 -5.31 16.90 51.96
CA MET A 320 -5.64 16.48 53.32
C MET A 320 -4.39 16.41 54.18
N GLU A 321 -4.32 17.29 55.19
CA GLU A 321 -3.34 17.20 56.27
C GLU A 321 -3.44 15.80 56.92
N PRO A 322 -2.31 15.16 57.27
CA PRO A 322 -2.34 13.86 57.91
C PRO A 322 -2.90 14.01 59.33
N GLU A 323 -4.13 13.55 59.55
CA GLU A 323 -4.61 13.34 60.91
C GLU A 323 -3.91 12.11 61.52
N ASP A 324 -3.44 12.34 62.75
CA ASP A 324 -2.61 11.48 63.56
C ASP A 324 -3.06 10.02 63.64
N SER A 325 -2.07 9.15 63.49
CA SER A 325 -2.07 7.75 63.85
C SER A 325 -2.47 7.52 65.32
N SER A 326 -3.47 6.67 65.57
CA SER A 326 -3.50 5.86 66.80
C SER A 326 -4.32 4.56 66.65
N GLU A 327 -3.55 3.46 66.70
CA GLU A 327 -3.74 2.19 67.43
C GLU A 327 -4.93 1.23 67.17
N ASN A 328 -4.51 0.00 66.78
CA ASN A 328 -5.03 -1.34 67.14
C ASN A 328 -6.33 -1.80 66.44
N GLU A 329 -6.47 -3.02 65.91
CA GLU A 329 -6.06 -4.34 66.40
C GLU A 329 -6.16 -5.38 65.25
N MET A 330 -5.39 -6.47 65.31
CA MET A 330 -5.48 -7.64 64.42
C MET A 330 -6.78 -8.44 64.68
N GLU A 331 -7.47 -8.89 63.63
CA GLU A 331 -8.19 -10.18 63.63
C GLU A 331 -8.44 -10.71 62.18
N ASP A 332 -8.57 -12.04 62.10
CA ASP A 332 -8.39 -12.90 60.94
C ASP A 332 -9.47 -12.88 59.84
N ALA A 333 -8.99 -13.13 58.61
CA ALA A 333 -9.54 -13.95 57.52
C ALA A 333 -10.85 -13.58 56.79
N SER A 334 -10.73 -13.65 55.45
CA SER A 334 -11.76 -13.83 54.42
C SER A 334 -12.45 -12.58 53.89
N GLU A 335 -11.81 -11.92 52.91
CA GLU A 335 -12.44 -11.46 51.66
C GLU A 335 -11.33 -11.03 50.69
N CYS A 336 -11.37 -11.56 49.47
CA CYS A 336 -10.48 -11.13 48.39
C CYS A 336 -11.04 -9.83 47.81
N ASP A 337 -10.72 -8.71 48.45
CA ASP A 337 -10.90 -7.38 47.85
C ASP A 337 -9.58 -6.91 47.25
N GLU A 338 -9.63 -6.62 45.94
CA GLU A 338 -8.61 -5.89 45.20
C GLU A 338 -8.46 -4.48 45.82
N GLN A 339 -7.61 -4.36 46.84
CA GLN A 339 -6.97 -3.09 47.16
C GLN A 339 -5.93 -2.78 46.08
N GLU A 340 -6.40 -2.25 44.94
CA GLU A 340 -5.53 -1.57 43.97
C GLU A 340 -5.17 -0.16 44.46
N ALA A 341 -3.95 0.25 44.09
CA ALA A 341 -3.20 1.40 44.58
C ALA A 341 -3.97 2.73 44.63
N GLY A 342 -3.80 3.45 45.73
CA GLY A 342 -4.63 4.58 46.18
C GLY A 342 -4.60 5.90 45.39
N ASP A 343 -4.15 5.94 44.13
CA ASP A 343 -4.03 7.21 43.39
C ASP A 343 -4.84 7.26 42.07
N LEU A 344 -5.33 6.12 41.57
CA LEU A 344 -6.02 6.02 40.28
C LEU A 344 -7.48 5.59 40.44
N GLU A 345 -8.37 6.45 39.95
CA GLU A 345 -9.80 6.25 39.98
C GLU A 345 -10.34 5.67 38.65
N LYS A 346 -10.99 4.51 38.70
CA LYS A 346 -11.66 3.92 37.53
C LYS A 346 -12.93 4.70 37.16
N ILE A 347 -12.97 5.32 35.98
CA ILE A 347 -14.07 6.20 35.54
C ILE A 347 -14.93 5.62 34.41
N ALA A 348 -14.36 4.80 33.53
CA ALA A 348 -15.07 4.08 32.48
C ALA A 348 -14.37 2.75 32.19
N TRP A 349 -15.13 1.75 31.75
CA TRP A 349 -14.56 0.44 31.44
C TRP A 349 -15.42 -0.36 30.47
N MET A 350 -14.75 -1.26 29.76
CA MET A 350 -15.37 -2.36 29.03
C MET A 350 -14.89 -3.69 29.58
N SER A 351 -15.83 -4.62 29.74
CA SER A 351 -15.60 -5.95 30.30
C SER A 351 -16.03 -7.01 29.28
N ASN A 352 -15.39 -8.18 29.35
CA ASN A 352 -15.74 -9.35 28.54
C ASN A 352 -15.79 -9.07 27.03
N GLY A 353 -14.86 -8.25 26.54
CA GLY A 353 -14.61 -8.12 25.12
C GLY A 353 -14.18 -9.48 24.57
N THR A 354 -14.81 -9.95 23.51
CA THR A 354 -14.51 -11.25 22.90
C THR A 354 -14.26 -11.05 21.42
N VAL A 355 -13.12 -11.53 20.92
CA VAL A 355 -12.84 -11.52 19.48
C VAL A 355 -13.49 -12.76 18.87
N ILE A 356 -14.52 -12.54 18.08
CA ILE A 356 -15.15 -13.54 17.23
C ILE A 356 -14.21 -13.79 16.05
N PRO A 357 -13.71 -15.03 15.85
CA PRO A 357 -12.81 -15.38 14.75
C PRO A 357 -13.44 -15.13 13.37
N ALA A 358 -12.59 -15.01 12.35
CA ALA A 358 -13.06 -14.85 10.99
C ALA A 358 -13.70 -16.16 10.49
N GLU A 359 -14.62 -16.09 9.53
CA GLU A 359 -15.27 -17.30 9.00
C GLU A 359 -14.27 -18.27 8.35
N THR A 360 -13.15 -17.74 7.85
CA THR A 360 -12.04 -18.54 7.31
C THR A 360 -11.34 -19.42 8.34
N ASP A 361 -11.45 -19.10 9.63
CA ASP A 361 -10.73 -19.80 10.71
C ASP A 361 -11.39 -21.13 11.07
N PHE A 362 -12.65 -21.34 10.69
CA PHE A 362 -13.43 -22.55 11.01
C PHE A 362 -13.21 -23.70 10.01
N MET A 363 -12.20 -23.60 9.15
CA MET A 363 -11.86 -24.62 8.14
C MET A 363 -10.92 -25.72 8.68
N ASP A 364 -10.50 -25.65 9.95
CA ASP A 364 -9.65 -26.67 10.60
C ASP A 364 -10.46 -27.88 11.07
N ALA A 365 -9.96 -29.09 10.76
CA ALA A 365 -10.57 -30.37 11.11
C ALA A 365 -10.60 -30.67 12.62
N GLN A 366 -9.93 -29.87 13.46
CA GLN A 366 -9.94 -30.01 14.91
C GLN A 366 -10.94 -29.08 15.63
N CYS A 367 -11.55 -28.12 14.92
CA CYS A 367 -12.55 -27.24 15.49
C CYS A 367 -13.89 -27.97 15.68
N ALA A 368 -14.51 -27.82 16.85
CA ALA A 368 -15.85 -28.37 17.09
C ALA A 368 -16.97 -27.57 16.39
N TYR A 369 -16.66 -26.37 15.92
CA TYR A 369 -17.60 -25.45 15.27
C TYR A 369 -17.33 -25.33 13.76
N HIS A 370 -18.38 -25.07 13.00
CA HIS A 370 -18.34 -24.93 11.55
C HIS A 370 -18.52 -23.49 11.06
N SER A 371 -18.86 -22.55 11.94
CA SER A 371 -18.99 -21.12 11.63
C SER A 371 -18.81 -20.26 12.88
N ALA A 372 -18.55 -18.98 12.66
CA ALA A 372 -18.54 -17.99 13.72
C ALA A 372 -19.90 -17.88 14.44
N ALA A 373 -21.01 -18.06 13.72
CA ALA A 373 -22.34 -18.05 14.30
C ALA A 373 -22.54 -19.22 15.30
N GLU A 374 -22.05 -20.42 14.99
CA GLU A 374 -22.16 -21.58 15.88
C GLU A 374 -21.36 -21.38 17.18
N LEU A 375 -20.16 -20.79 17.09
CA LEU A 375 -19.38 -20.37 18.26
C LEU A 375 -20.11 -19.30 19.08
N CYS A 376 -20.73 -18.32 18.42
CA CYS A 376 -21.49 -17.29 19.14
C CYS A 376 -22.67 -17.89 19.90
N ASP A 377 -23.39 -18.86 19.32
CA ASP A 377 -24.51 -19.56 19.96
C ASP A 377 -24.05 -20.38 21.18
N SER A 378 -22.87 -21.00 21.11
CA SER A 378 -22.31 -21.75 22.25
C SER A 378 -21.93 -20.84 23.42
N ILE A 379 -21.38 -19.66 23.13
CA ILE A 379 -20.98 -18.68 24.15
C ILE A 379 -22.20 -17.96 24.75
N SER A 380 -23.06 -17.37 23.91
CA SER A 380 -24.24 -16.62 24.37
C SER A 380 -25.21 -16.28 23.24
N GLY A 381 -26.51 -16.48 23.47
CA GLY A 381 -27.56 -16.06 22.53
C GLY A 381 -27.59 -14.55 22.24
N ASP A 382 -27.11 -13.71 23.16
CA ASP A 382 -26.97 -12.26 22.93
C ASP A 382 -25.82 -11.97 21.96
N MET A 383 -24.72 -12.73 22.06
CA MET A 383 -23.60 -12.65 21.13
C MET A 383 -24.01 -13.13 19.74
N LEU A 384 -24.75 -14.24 19.64
CA LEU A 384 -25.32 -14.71 18.38
C LEU A 384 -26.23 -13.65 17.74
N SER A 385 -27.13 -13.07 18.52
CA SER A 385 -28.05 -12.04 18.02
C SER A 385 -27.31 -10.80 17.52
N ALA A 386 -26.26 -10.39 18.24
CA ALA A 386 -25.39 -9.28 17.85
C ALA A 386 -24.60 -9.61 16.57
N TYR A 387 -24.06 -10.82 16.46
CA TYR A 387 -23.34 -11.29 15.28
C TYR A 387 -24.24 -11.32 14.04
N LEU A 388 -25.40 -11.99 14.12
CA LEU A 388 -26.36 -12.13 13.02
C LEU A 388 -26.96 -10.79 12.57
N ALA A 389 -26.85 -9.73 13.38
CA ALA A 389 -27.26 -8.40 12.96
C ALA A 389 -26.28 -7.77 11.96
N VAL A 390 -25.00 -8.12 11.99
CA VAL A 390 -23.94 -7.56 11.13
C VAL A 390 -23.31 -8.55 10.16
N ALA A 391 -23.48 -9.85 10.38
CA ALA A 391 -22.90 -10.92 9.59
C ALA A 391 -23.96 -11.96 9.19
N ASP A 392 -23.70 -12.65 8.08
CA ASP A 392 -24.49 -13.79 7.60
C ASP A 392 -23.72 -15.08 7.86
N GLU A 393 -24.42 -16.12 8.33
CA GLU A 393 -23.82 -17.42 8.67
C GLU A 393 -23.08 -18.02 7.48
N GLY A 394 -21.77 -18.28 7.66
CA GLY A 394 -20.92 -18.85 6.62
C GLY A 394 -20.70 -17.92 5.43
N GLN A 395 -21.10 -16.65 5.54
CA GLN A 395 -20.91 -15.61 4.54
C GLN A 395 -20.14 -14.38 5.05
N GLY A 396 -19.86 -14.31 6.35
CA GLY A 396 -19.09 -13.22 6.94
C GLY A 396 -19.90 -11.92 7.08
N ILE A 397 -19.22 -10.78 7.19
CA ILE A 397 -19.87 -9.48 7.39
C ILE A 397 -20.76 -9.13 6.19
N LYS A 398 -22.00 -8.69 6.47
CA LYS A 398 -23.00 -8.34 5.45
C LYS A 398 -22.54 -7.22 4.54
N GLU A 399 -22.82 -7.34 3.23
CA GLU A 399 -22.45 -6.37 2.20
C GLU A 399 -22.95 -4.93 2.52
N GLU A 400 -24.14 -4.81 3.10
CA GLU A 400 -24.69 -3.53 3.54
C GLU A 400 -23.89 -2.89 4.67
N ILE A 401 -23.36 -3.68 5.61
CA ILE A 401 -22.50 -3.18 6.70
C ILE A 401 -21.15 -2.75 6.14
N LEU A 402 -20.58 -3.53 5.22
CA LEU A 402 -19.33 -3.17 4.54
C LEU A 402 -19.46 -1.82 3.81
N LYS A 403 -20.57 -1.63 3.08
CA LYS A 403 -20.87 -0.37 2.39
C LYS A 403 -21.11 0.80 3.35
N GLU A 404 -21.84 0.58 4.44
CA GLU A 404 -22.11 1.62 5.45
C GLU A 404 -20.85 2.11 6.16
N LEU A 405 -19.85 1.25 6.29
CA LEU A 405 -18.58 1.50 6.97
C LEU A 405 -17.39 1.75 6.05
N ASP A 406 -17.59 1.70 4.73
CA ASP A 406 -16.53 1.82 3.72
C ASP A 406 -15.40 0.79 3.97
N LEU A 407 -15.79 -0.48 4.13
CA LEU A 407 -14.90 -1.63 4.26
C LEU A 407 -14.75 -2.37 2.92
N PRO A 408 -13.54 -2.86 2.57
CA PRO A 408 -13.32 -3.76 1.43
C PRO A 408 -14.24 -4.99 1.42
N GLU A 409 -14.54 -5.52 0.22
CA GLU A 409 -15.35 -6.74 0.09
C GLU A 409 -14.64 -7.97 0.69
N ASP A 410 -13.31 -8.05 0.57
CA ASP A 410 -12.49 -9.14 1.11
C ASP A 410 -12.57 -9.21 2.65
N ASP A 411 -12.85 -8.08 3.33
CA ASP A 411 -13.01 -8.03 4.79
C ASP A 411 -14.22 -8.83 5.27
N SER A 412 -15.17 -9.17 4.40
CA SER A 412 -16.37 -9.93 4.75
C SER A 412 -16.03 -11.24 5.45
N TYR A 413 -15.13 -12.04 4.85
CA TYR A 413 -14.80 -13.39 5.32
C TYR A 413 -13.53 -13.45 6.16
N GLU A 414 -12.60 -12.53 5.95
CA GLU A 414 -11.27 -12.56 6.58
C GLU A 414 -11.20 -11.76 7.89
N SER A 415 -12.23 -10.97 8.20
CA SER A 415 -12.22 -10.11 9.37
C SER A 415 -12.82 -10.76 10.60
N SER A 416 -12.08 -10.68 11.71
CA SER A 416 -12.62 -10.95 13.04
C SER A 416 -13.47 -9.77 13.52
N ILE A 417 -14.34 -10.03 14.50
CA ILE A 417 -15.25 -9.03 15.09
C ILE A 417 -15.00 -8.93 16.59
N LEU A 418 -14.82 -7.73 17.11
CA LEU A 418 -14.77 -7.48 18.56
C LEU A 418 -16.20 -7.31 19.09
N TYR A 419 -16.70 -8.30 19.81
CA TYR A 419 -17.94 -8.20 20.58
C TYR A 419 -17.66 -7.61 21.96
N ILE A 420 -18.38 -6.56 22.33
CA ILE A 420 -18.29 -5.88 23.62
C ILE A 420 -19.58 -6.17 24.40
N GLN A 421 -19.46 -6.99 25.44
CA GLN A 421 -20.60 -7.37 26.27
C GLN A 421 -21.06 -6.23 27.16
N ASP A 422 -20.13 -5.68 27.96
CA ASP A 422 -20.47 -4.68 28.97
C ASP A 422 -19.60 -3.44 28.80
N MET A 423 -20.23 -2.29 28.59
CA MET A 423 -19.56 -0.98 28.64
C MET A 423 -20.26 -0.07 29.63
N ASP A 424 -19.51 0.40 30.61
CA ASP A 424 -20.06 1.21 31.69
C ASP A 424 -19.14 2.35 32.11
N SER A 425 -19.73 3.34 32.76
CA SER A 425 -19.03 4.55 33.18
C SER A 425 -19.70 5.19 34.38
N ARG A 426 -18.94 6.02 35.11
CA ARG A 426 -19.47 6.80 36.24
C ARG A 426 -20.46 7.86 35.80
N CYS A 427 -20.21 8.49 34.66
CA CYS A 427 -21.13 9.43 34.04
C CYS A 427 -21.05 9.38 32.51
N LEU A 428 -22.01 10.02 31.83
CA LEU A 428 -22.07 10.07 30.37
C LEU A 428 -20.85 10.78 29.76
N GLN A 429 -20.25 11.74 30.48
CA GLN A 429 -19.06 12.44 30.01
C GLN A 429 -17.84 11.52 30.00
N ASP A 430 -17.67 10.68 31.03
CA ASP A 430 -16.58 9.70 31.07
C ASP A 430 -16.73 8.64 29.97
N LEU A 431 -17.98 8.21 29.67
CA LEU A 431 -18.26 7.34 28.53
C LEU A 431 -17.87 8.01 27.21
N LYS A 432 -18.24 9.29 27.03
CA LYS A 432 -17.89 10.04 25.83
C LYS A 432 -16.37 10.10 25.65
N THR A 433 -15.65 10.44 26.71
CA THR A 433 -14.18 10.46 26.68
C THR A 433 -13.62 9.07 26.37
N PHE A 434 -14.15 8.00 26.96
CA PHE A 434 -13.75 6.62 26.67
C PHE A 434 -13.92 6.26 25.19
N LEU A 435 -15.05 6.64 24.58
CA LEU A 435 -15.33 6.38 23.17
C LEU A 435 -14.49 7.27 22.23
N GLU A 436 -14.18 8.50 22.64
CA GLU A 436 -13.28 9.40 21.91
C GLU A 436 -11.85 8.84 21.86
N VAL A 437 -11.40 8.14 22.91
CA VAL A 437 -10.06 7.50 22.95
C VAL A 437 -10.06 6.01 22.62
N PHE A 438 -11.17 5.50 22.12
CA PHE A 438 -11.36 4.07 21.89
C PHE A 438 -10.29 3.48 20.95
N ASP A 439 -9.77 4.26 20.02
CA ASP A 439 -8.72 3.80 19.11
C ASP A 439 -7.40 3.43 19.84
N PHE A 440 -7.07 4.09 20.98
CA PHE A 440 -5.95 3.68 21.84
C PHE A 440 -6.24 2.40 22.62
N VAL A 441 -7.50 2.22 23.03
CA VAL A 441 -7.93 0.99 23.70
C VAL A 441 -7.68 -0.22 22.79
N LEU A 442 -7.95 -0.05 21.49
CA LEU A 442 -7.80 -1.11 20.49
C LEU A 442 -6.35 -1.48 20.16
N GLU A 443 -5.36 -0.61 20.40
CA GLU A 443 -3.94 -0.97 20.21
C GLU A 443 -3.51 -2.16 21.09
N GLY A 444 -4.25 -2.41 22.19
CA GLY A 444 -4.05 -3.56 23.05
C GLY A 444 -4.59 -4.88 22.50
N ILE A 445 -5.32 -4.89 21.38
CA ILE A 445 -5.96 -6.09 20.81
C ILE A 445 -5.08 -6.67 19.70
N PRO A 446 -4.47 -7.85 19.87
CA PRO A 446 -3.63 -8.48 18.86
C PRO A 446 -4.48 -9.37 17.95
N ALA A 447 -5.48 -8.78 17.30
CA ALA A 447 -6.26 -9.44 16.27
C ALA A 447 -5.95 -8.75 14.94
N LYS A 448 -4.96 -9.30 14.22
CA LYS A 448 -4.36 -8.72 13.00
C LYS A 448 -5.39 -8.32 11.93
N ASN A 449 -6.57 -8.97 11.94
CA ASN A 449 -7.66 -8.77 10.99
C ASN A 449 -8.98 -8.30 11.64
N CYS A 450 -8.97 -7.77 12.87
CA CYS A 450 -10.22 -7.30 13.49
C CYS A 450 -10.62 -5.93 12.93
N ARG A 451 -11.71 -5.88 12.15
CA ARG A 451 -12.15 -4.67 11.42
C ARG A 451 -13.45 -4.06 11.93
N LEU A 452 -14.17 -4.78 12.78
CA LEU A 452 -15.47 -4.36 13.29
C LEU A 452 -15.55 -4.52 14.80
N ALA A 453 -15.96 -3.47 15.50
CA ALA A 453 -16.38 -3.55 16.89
C ALA A 453 -17.91 -3.45 16.98
N ILE A 454 -18.52 -4.32 17.78
CA ILE A 454 -19.95 -4.34 18.04
C ILE A 454 -20.25 -4.35 19.54
N CYS A 455 -21.29 -3.66 19.96
CA CYS A 455 -21.74 -3.58 21.35
C CYS A 455 -23.27 -3.65 21.39
N LEU A 456 -23.80 -4.61 22.14
CA LEU A 456 -25.25 -4.77 22.32
C LEU A 456 -25.72 -3.91 23.49
N MET A 457 -26.82 -3.16 23.32
CA MET A 457 -27.39 -2.31 24.36
C MET A 457 -28.89 -2.46 24.49
N ASN A 458 -29.40 -2.33 25.71
CA ASN A 458 -30.85 -2.26 25.95
C ASN A 458 -31.33 -0.82 25.74
N TRP A 459 -32.03 -0.56 24.64
CA TRP A 459 -32.45 0.78 24.23
C TRP A 459 -33.33 1.48 25.26
N GLU A 460 -34.26 0.75 25.90
CA GLU A 460 -35.17 1.34 26.90
C GLU A 460 -34.41 1.83 28.14
N ARG A 461 -33.38 1.10 28.56
CA ARG A 461 -32.58 1.42 29.76
C ARG A 461 -31.41 2.36 29.48
N GLU A 462 -30.83 2.29 28.28
CA GLU A 462 -29.55 2.93 27.95
C GLU A 462 -29.63 3.98 26.84
N SER A 463 -30.83 4.48 26.52
CA SER A 463 -31.06 5.49 25.46
C SER A 463 -30.09 6.69 25.47
N GLN A 464 -29.65 7.13 26.65
CA GLN A 464 -28.66 8.22 26.79
C GLN A 464 -27.25 7.78 26.36
N LYS A 465 -26.81 6.57 26.70
CA LYS A 465 -25.52 6.01 26.25
C LYS A 465 -25.53 5.86 24.73
N VAL A 466 -26.62 5.37 24.16
CA VAL A 466 -26.75 5.21 22.70
C VAL A 466 -26.58 6.54 21.96
N LYS A 467 -27.11 7.64 22.52
CA LYS A 467 -26.88 8.97 21.95
C LYS A 467 -25.40 9.34 21.93
N ILE A 468 -24.65 9.04 22.99
CA ILE A 468 -23.21 9.30 23.06
C ILE A 468 -22.45 8.48 22.01
N PHE A 469 -22.78 7.20 21.83
CA PHE A 469 -22.18 6.38 20.77
C PHE A 469 -22.39 6.99 19.37
N LEU A 470 -23.60 7.44 19.06
CA LEU A 470 -23.90 8.12 17.80
C LEU A 470 -23.12 9.43 17.64
N GLU A 471 -23.00 10.23 18.71
CA GLU A 471 -22.19 11.45 18.73
C GLU A 471 -20.69 11.14 18.48
N CYS A 472 -20.20 9.99 18.94
CA CYS A 472 -18.85 9.48 18.71
C CYS A 472 -18.69 8.68 17.40
N GLY A 473 -19.63 8.79 16.47
CA GLY A 473 -19.51 8.24 15.11
C GLY A 473 -19.83 6.74 14.96
N TRP A 474 -20.34 6.09 15.99
CA TRP A 474 -20.85 4.72 15.88
C TRP A 474 -22.17 4.69 15.11
N LYS A 475 -22.47 3.56 14.47
CA LYS A 475 -23.74 3.27 13.80
C LYS A 475 -24.64 2.45 14.72
N ILE A 476 -25.94 2.43 14.40
CA ILE A 476 -26.95 1.72 15.18
C ILE A 476 -27.83 0.84 14.28
N ARG A 477 -28.15 -0.36 14.76
CA ARG A 477 -29.12 -1.27 14.13
C ARG A 477 -30.04 -1.86 15.20
N SER A 478 -31.34 -1.93 14.92
CA SER A 478 -32.30 -2.59 15.82
C SER A 478 -32.17 -4.10 15.67
N ILE A 479 -32.08 -4.80 16.80
CA ILE A 479 -32.13 -6.27 16.86
C ILE A 479 -33.57 -6.70 17.17
N ASP A 480 -34.16 -6.08 18.19
CA ASP A 480 -35.56 -6.27 18.56
C ASP A 480 -36.17 -4.96 19.10
N GLN A 481 -37.35 -5.06 19.74
CA GLN A 481 -38.06 -3.89 20.28
C GLN A 481 -37.38 -3.25 21.50
N ALA A 482 -36.50 -3.97 22.20
CA ALA A 482 -35.86 -3.55 23.45
C ALA A 482 -34.34 -3.39 23.32
N SER A 483 -33.72 -3.91 22.25
CA SER A 483 -32.27 -4.01 22.09
C SER A 483 -31.77 -3.43 20.78
N VAL A 484 -30.65 -2.73 20.84
CA VAL A 484 -29.96 -2.13 19.70
C VAL A 484 -28.49 -2.54 19.67
N LEU A 485 -27.96 -2.73 18.47
CA LEU A 485 -26.55 -2.95 18.24
C LEU A 485 -25.88 -1.63 17.87
N MET A 486 -24.84 -1.27 18.60
CA MET A 486 -23.89 -0.24 18.23
C MET A 486 -22.71 -0.87 17.51
N TYR A 487 -22.31 -0.34 16.37
CA TYR A 487 -21.17 -0.87 15.62
C TYR A 487 -20.33 0.23 14.97
N ARG A 488 -19.02 -0.01 14.88
CA ARG A 488 -18.06 0.94 14.30
C ARG A 488 -16.94 0.17 13.62
N LYS A 489 -16.48 0.70 12.49
CA LYS A 489 -15.23 0.27 11.85
C LYS A 489 -14.05 0.58 12.77
N ILE A 490 -13.22 -0.42 12.98
CA ILE A 490 -11.96 -0.30 13.73
C ILE A 490 -10.79 -0.57 12.79
N GLY A 491 -9.74 0.26 12.88
CA GLY A 491 -8.59 0.24 11.97
C GLY A 491 -8.42 1.54 11.19
#